data_AF-A0A4T0BAM7-F1
#
_entry.id   AF-A0A4T0BAM7-F1
#
_cell.length_a   1.000
_cell.length_b   1.000
_cell.length_c   1.000
_cell.angle_alpha   90.00
_cell.angle_beta   90.00
_cell.angle_gamma   90.00
#
_symmetry.space_group_name_H-M   'P 1'
#
loop_
_entity.id
_entity.type
_entity.pdbx_description
1 polymer ?
#
loop_
_entity_poly.entity_id
_entity_poly.type
_entity_poly.pdbx_seq_one_letter_code
_entity_poly.pdbx_strand_id
1 'polypeptide(L)'
;MSVHPSLDIVTAWVLRVAYMRMTAPAHASWMASCMLMHTLEAAGIHSTHVLDWSSAGELGQALTPEIRKRILGVAQHLNIWMSFDIGRSRVHLQTLDFDLPAPREGSYTTELLELLPHSENLNPDKSVDVLDLKNSLATIVERHHSAPPSVLAQCNLTLLLCRRLRTLNFHFQGSLLNQVLSVTARGIQAAQDLLDDCAPWHHVVNVPFQIICILLALDTPAAIAQLNDGIKTLSNIQLVYPTDAAKEALSTACLLIHLHRKRKEADLKTLSEIVSTYSPSVLFDQQFATQPQNINDWSSHTWLESLPEMPDLQTFDIDRFLNGSSEWSLPSDWTQGL
;
A
#
# COMPACT_ATOMS: atom_id res chain seq x y z
N MET A 1 -2.22 25.95 -37.89
CA MET A 1 -2.14 24.47 -37.82
C MET A 1 -1.81 24.12 -36.39
N SER A 2 -2.65 23.34 -35.72
CA SER A 2 -2.31 22.81 -34.39
C SER A 2 -1.27 21.73 -34.58
N VAL A 3 -0.09 21.90 -33.99
CA VAL A 3 0.96 20.86 -34.01
C VAL A 3 0.58 19.85 -32.94
N HIS A 4 0.24 18.63 -33.35
CA HIS A 4 -0.03 17.54 -32.41
C HIS A 4 1.28 17.11 -31.73
N PRO A 5 1.27 16.77 -30.43
CA PRO A 5 2.46 16.24 -29.75
C PRO A 5 2.98 14.98 -30.47
N SER A 6 4.30 14.91 -30.67
CA SER A 6 4.94 13.73 -31.24
C SER A 6 4.96 12.56 -30.25
N LEU A 7 5.23 11.35 -30.76
CA LEU A 7 5.41 10.16 -29.92
C LEU A 7 6.55 10.33 -28.91
N ASP A 8 7.62 11.01 -29.31
CA ASP A 8 8.77 11.28 -28.44
C ASP A 8 8.38 12.18 -27.27
N ILE A 9 7.53 13.19 -27.52
CA ILE A 9 6.99 14.05 -26.46
C ILE A 9 6.14 13.24 -25.48
N VAL A 10 5.25 12.38 -25.98
CA VAL A 10 4.41 11.53 -25.11
C VAL A 10 5.27 10.56 -24.29
N THR A 11 6.25 9.92 -24.92
CA THR A 11 7.17 9.00 -24.26
C THR A 11 7.98 9.72 -23.17
N ALA A 12 8.47 10.92 -23.47
CA ALA A 12 9.15 11.77 -22.50
C ALA A 12 8.25 12.11 -21.31
N TRP A 13 6.96 12.41 -21.54
CA TRP A 13 6.00 12.63 -20.46
C TRP A 13 5.76 11.38 -19.61
N VAL A 14 5.64 10.20 -20.21
CA VAL A 14 5.49 8.94 -19.44
C VAL A 14 6.70 8.73 -18.52
N LEU A 15 7.92 8.85 -19.06
CA LEU A 15 9.15 8.71 -18.29
C LEU A 15 9.26 9.76 -17.20
N ARG A 16 8.90 11.01 -17.50
CA ARG A 16 8.88 12.12 -16.54
C ARG A 16 7.92 11.84 -15.39
N VAL A 17 6.70 11.39 -15.66
CA VAL A 17 5.70 11.09 -14.63
C VAL A 17 6.14 9.90 -13.77
N ALA A 18 6.68 8.85 -14.39
CA ALA A 18 7.24 7.71 -13.66
C ALA A 18 8.37 8.13 -12.72
N TYR A 19 9.28 8.99 -13.19
CA TYR A 19 10.35 9.55 -12.37
C TYR A 19 9.81 10.43 -11.23
N MET A 20 8.91 11.36 -11.54
CA MET A 20 8.30 12.24 -10.55
C MET A 20 7.57 11.46 -9.45
N ARG A 21 6.96 10.31 -9.77
CA ARG A 21 6.33 9.44 -8.77
C ARG A 21 7.29 9.05 -7.65
N MET A 22 8.57 8.90 -7.95
CA MET A 22 9.59 8.46 -7.00
C MET A 22 10.30 9.63 -6.30
N THR A 23 10.33 10.80 -6.93
CA THR A 23 11.23 11.88 -6.49
C THR A 23 10.53 13.20 -6.14
N ALA A 24 9.27 13.39 -6.53
CA ALA A 24 8.55 14.64 -6.37
C ALA A 24 7.37 14.51 -5.39
N PRO A 25 6.90 15.64 -4.80
CA PRO A 25 5.72 15.63 -3.95
C PRO A 25 4.49 15.06 -4.68
N ALA A 26 3.66 14.30 -3.95
CA ALA A 26 2.54 13.54 -4.52
C ALA A 26 1.60 14.41 -5.39
N HIS A 27 1.29 15.63 -4.93
CA HIS A 27 0.45 16.57 -5.68
C HIS A 27 1.07 16.98 -7.03
N ALA A 28 2.36 17.27 -7.07
CA ALA A 28 3.06 17.65 -8.30
C ALA A 28 3.11 16.47 -9.29
N SER A 29 3.35 15.25 -8.79
CA SER A 29 3.34 14.02 -9.59
C SER A 29 1.94 13.74 -10.17
N TRP A 30 0.89 13.92 -9.36
CA TRP A 30 -0.50 13.82 -9.83
C TRP A 30 -0.80 14.84 -10.94
N MET A 31 -0.47 16.12 -10.76
CA MET A 31 -0.66 17.14 -11.82
C MET A 31 0.08 16.76 -13.12
N ALA A 32 1.32 16.26 -13.00
CA ALA A 32 2.07 15.80 -14.15
C ALA A 32 1.40 14.61 -14.85
N SER A 33 0.80 13.69 -14.10
CA SER A 33 0.02 12.59 -14.67
C SER A 33 -1.23 13.09 -15.44
N CYS A 34 -1.90 14.12 -14.94
CA CYS A 34 -3.03 14.73 -15.65
C CYS A 34 -2.58 15.38 -16.96
N MET A 35 -1.44 16.10 -16.95
CA MET A 35 -0.85 16.66 -18.17
C MET A 35 -0.46 15.57 -19.18
N LEU A 36 0.09 14.46 -18.71
CA LEU A 36 0.39 13.29 -19.55
C LEU A 36 -0.87 12.77 -20.24
N MET A 37 -1.98 12.63 -19.51
CA MET A 37 -3.25 12.14 -20.09
C MET A 37 -3.78 13.08 -21.18
N HIS A 38 -3.75 14.41 -20.97
CA HIS A 38 -4.14 15.37 -21.99
C HIS A 38 -3.16 15.45 -23.16
N THR A 39 -1.86 15.22 -22.92
CA THR A 39 -0.86 15.16 -24.00
C THR A 39 -1.11 13.93 -24.87
N LEU A 40 -1.44 12.79 -24.26
CA LEU A 40 -1.82 11.56 -24.96
C LEU A 40 -3.09 11.78 -25.78
N GLU A 41 -4.08 12.48 -25.21
CA GLU A 41 -5.31 12.86 -25.90
C GLU A 41 -5.05 13.74 -27.12
N ALA A 42 -4.28 14.82 -26.94
CA ALA A 42 -3.90 15.75 -28.01
C ALA A 42 -3.05 15.09 -29.11
N ALA A 43 -2.25 14.09 -28.73
CA ALA A 43 -1.48 13.26 -29.65
C ALA A 43 -2.38 12.27 -30.42
N GLY A 44 -3.59 11.97 -29.95
CA GLY A 44 -4.50 11.01 -30.59
C GLY A 44 -4.15 9.54 -30.36
N ILE A 45 -3.22 9.25 -29.44
CA ILE A 45 -2.75 7.88 -29.12
C ILE A 45 -3.87 6.99 -28.54
N HIS A 46 -4.86 7.61 -27.90
CA HIS A 46 -6.03 6.94 -27.33
C HIS A 46 -6.98 6.38 -28.41
N SER A 47 -6.99 6.96 -29.62
CA SER A 47 -7.88 6.53 -30.69
C SER A 47 -7.28 5.39 -31.50
N THR A 48 -8.11 4.41 -31.89
CA THR A 48 -7.80 3.35 -32.87
C THR A 48 -7.92 3.81 -34.31
N HIS A 49 -8.52 4.99 -34.54
CA HIS A 49 -8.60 5.56 -35.87
C HIS A 49 -7.23 6.10 -36.26
N VAL A 50 -6.65 5.50 -37.31
CA VAL A 50 -5.26 5.66 -37.75
C VAL A 50 -4.92 7.14 -37.95
N LEU A 51 -4.23 7.74 -36.99
CA LEU A 51 -3.24 8.76 -37.32
C LEU A 51 -2.07 8.01 -37.95
N ASP A 52 -1.67 8.41 -39.16
CA ASP A 52 -0.60 7.78 -39.92
C ASP A 52 0.76 8.07 -39.26
N TRP A 53 1.00 7.40 -38.14
CA TRP A 53 2.24 7.46 -37.35
C TRP A 53 3.36 6.60 -37.96
N SER A 54 3.15 6.14 -39.19
CA SER A 54 4.12 5.43 -40.03
C SER A 54 5.31 6.32 -40.38
N SER A 55 5.17 7.64 -40.23
CA SER A 55 6.30 8.56 -40.20
C SER A 55 7.05 8.36 -38.88
N ALA A 56 8.11 7.55 -38.96
CA ALA A 56 9.04 7.36 -37.87
C ALA A 56 9.40 8.72 -37.24
N GLY A 57 9.28 8.83 -35.92
CA GLY A 57 9.84 9.98 -35.19
C GLY A 57 11.34 10.11 -35.47
N GLU A 58 11.99 11.15 -34.94
CA GLU A 58 13.43 11.37 -35.15
C GLU A 58 14.29 10.16 -34.73
N LEU A 59 13.75 9.29 -33.86
CA LEU A 59 14.34 8.01 -33.42
C LEU A 59 14.14 6.79 -34.35
N GLY A 60 13.41 6.92 -35.46
CA GLY A 60 13.27 5.82 -36.44
C GLY A 60 12.27 4.72 -36.06
N GLN A 61 11.63 4.77 -34.88
CA GLN A 61 10.70 3.74 -34.43
C GLN A 61 9.24 4.10 -34.75
N ALA A 62 8.60 3.31 -35.61
CA ALA A 62 7.17 3.45 -35.91
C ALA A 62 6.31 3.07 -34.69
N LEU A 63 5.21 3.80 -34.47
CA LEU A 63 4.24 3.46 -33.43
C LEU A 63 3.51 2.18 -33.81
N THR A 64 3.96 1.05 -33.26
CA THR A 64 3.21 -0.21 -33.40
C THR A 64 1.98 -0.20 -32.50
N PRO A 65 0.91 -0.95 -32.84
CA PRO A 65 -0.26 -1.10 -31.98
C PRO A 65 0.09 -1.54 -30.55
N GLU A 66 1.12 -2.37 -30.40
CA GLU A 66 1.58 -2.88 -29.12
C GLU A 66 2.36 -1.84 -28.30
N ILE A 67 3.17 -0.99 -28.92
CA ILE A 67 3.81 0.15 -28.22
C ILE A 67 2.73 1.13 -27.75
N ARG A 68 1.75 1.42 -28.61
CA ARG A 68 0.61 2.28 -28.29
C ARG A 68 -0.15 1.77 -27.06
N LYS A 69 -0.54 0.49 -27.02
CA LYS A 69 -1.22 -0.13 -25.88
C LYS A 69 -0.42 -0.03 -24.59
N ARG A 70 0.90 -0.25 -24.65
CA ARG A 70 1.79 -0.14 -23.47
C ARG A 70 1.89 1.29 -22.95
N ILE A 71 2.09 2.27 -23.83
CA ILE A 71 2.15 3.70 -23.45
C ILE A 71 0.82 4.11 -22.82
N LEU A 72 -0.29 3.76 -23.45
CA LEU A 72 -1.63 4.06 -22.97
C LEU A 72 -1.87 3.44 -21.59
N GLY A 73 -1.65 2.13 -21.45
CA GLY A 73 -1.85 1.42 -20.20
C GLY A 73 -0.98 1.96 -19.06
N VAL A 74 0.29 2.24 -19.32
CA VAL A 74 1.20 2.80 -18.30
C VAL A 74 0.77 4.21 -17.89
N ALA A 75 0.39 5.06 -18.85
CA ALA A 75 -0.12 6.40 -18.56
C ALA A 75 -1.39 6.35 -17.70
N GLN A 76 -2.32 5.46 -18.04
CA GLN A 76 -3.54 5.25 -17.26
C GLN A 76 -3.24 4.73 -15.86
N HIS A 77 -2.37 3.72 -15.74
CA HIS A 77 -1.94 3.19 -14.44
C HIS A 77 -1.39 4.30 -13.55
N LEU A 78 -0.48 5.12 -14.09
CA LEU A 78 0.12 6.23 -13.33
C LEU A 78 -0.94 7.25 -12.90
N ASN A 79 -1.84 7.67 -13.79
CA ASN A 79 -2.88 8.63 -13.43
C ASN A 79 -3.87 8.07 -12.41
N ILE A 80 -4.36 6.85 -12.61
CA ILE A 80 -5.34 6.23 -11.72
C ILE A 80 -4.76 6.08 -10.32
N TRP A 81 -3.55 5.53 -10.21
CA TRP A 81 -2.98 5.24 -8.90
C TRP A 81 -2.56 6.52 -8.18
N MET A 82 -1.93 7.47 -8.87
CA MET A 82 -1.60 8.75 -8.26
C MET A 82 -2.84 9.53 -7.80
N SER A 83 -3.92 9.49 -8.57
CA SER A 83 -5.18 10.10 -8.15
C SER A 83 -5.73 9.47 -6.87
N PHE A 84 -5.70 8.14 -6.76
CA PHE A 84 -6.14 7.45 -5.54
C PHE A 84 -5.22 7.68 -4.34
N ASP A 85 -3.90 7.75 -4.56
CA ASP A 85 -2.91 7.98 -3.51
C ASP A 85 -3.20 9.28 -2.73
N ILE A 86 -3.79 10.31 -3.38
CA ILE A 86 -4.12 11.61 -2.79
C ILE A 86 -5.62 11.96 -2.79
N GLY A 87 -6.50 10.99 -3.07
CA GLY A 87 -7.95 11.20 -3.06
C GLY A 87 -8.47 12.24 -4.06
N ARG A 88 -7.84 12.37 -5.24
CA ARG A 88 -8.21 13.34 -6.29
C ARG A 88 -8.90 12.68 -7.48
N SER A 89 -9.51 13.51 -8.32
CA SER A 89 -10.11 13.08 -9.58
C SER A 89 -9.05 12.60 -10.58
N ARG A 90 -9.53 11.85 -11.57
CA ARG A 90 -8.74 11.21 -12.63
C ARG A 90 -9.08 11.86 -13.96
N VAL A 91 -8.16 11.81 -14.93
CA VAL A 91 -8.48 12.21 -16.30
C VAL A 91 -9.05 11.00 -17.03
N HIS A 92 -10.30 11.11 -17.49
CA HIS A 92 -10.99 10.07 -18.23
C HIS A 92 -11.03 10.42 -19.73
N LEU A 93 -10.55 9.51 -20.57
CA LEU A 93 -10.53 9.69 -22.03
C LEU A 93 -11.77 9.04 -22.65
N GLN A 94 -12.52 9.77 -23.47
CA GLN A 94 -13.85 9.34 -23.97
C GLN A 94 -13.82 8.18 -24.99
N THR A 95 -12.71 7.99 -25.72
CA THR A 95 -12.58 6.98 -26.80
C THR A 95 -11.49 5.97 -26.46
N LEU A 96 -11.53 5.44 -25.24
CA LEU A 96 -10.53 4.49 -24.79
C LEU A 96 -10.96 3.06 -25.12
N ASP A 97 -10.32 2.48 -26.15
CA ASP A 97 -10.35 1.04 -26.39
C ASP A 97 -9.10 0.41 -25.77
N PHE A 98 -9.22 -0.05 -24.52
CA PHE A 98 -8.11 -0.63 -23.79
C PHE A 98 -8.09 -2.15 -23.91
N ASP A 99 -7.27 -2.62 -24.83
CA ASP A 99 -6.84 -4.01 -24.90
C ASP A 99 -5.49 -4.20 -24.20
N LEU A 100 -5.35 -5.30 -23.47
CA LEU A 100 -4.07 -5.68 -22.89
C LEU A 100 -3.02 -5.89 -24.01
N PRO A 101 -1.80 -5.36 -23.84
CA PRO A 101 -0.72 -5.63 -24.78
C PRO A 101 -0.28 -7.10 -24.68
N ALA A 102 0.19 -7.64 -25.81
CA ALA A 102 0.74 -8.99 -25.86
C ALA A 102 1.93 -9.10 -24.89
N PRO A 103 2.02 -10.22 -24.14
CA PRO A 103 3.16 -10.52 -23.30
C PRO A 103 4.45 -10.44 -24.11
N ARG A 104 5.50 -9.87 -23.52
CA ARG A 104 6.83 -9.78 -24.12
C ARG A 104 7.83 -10.38 -23.16
N GLU A 105 8.69 -11.26 -23.65
CA GLU A 105 9.75 -11.87 -22.86
C GLU A 105 10.62 -10.79 -22.20
N GLY A 106 10.90 -10.97 -20.90
CA GLY A 106 11.63 -9.99 -20.08
C GLY A 106 10.84 -8.73 -19.71
N SER A 107 9.56 -8.61 -20.09
CA SER A 107 8.70 -7.48 -19.72
C SER A 107 7.59 -7.92 -18.77
N TYR A 108 7.50 -7.22 -17.64
CA TYR A 108 6.46 -7.38 -16.62
C TYR A 108 5.36 -6.31 -16.74
N THR A 109 5.34 -5.55 -17.83
CA THR A 109 4.32 -4.50 -18.05
C THR A 109 2.92 -5.10 -18.12
N THR A 110 2.74 -6.26 -18.77
CA THR A 110 1.42 -6.90 -18.85
C THR A 110 0.89 -7.27 -17.47
N GLU A 111 1.74 -7.81 -16.57
CA GLU A 111 1.36 -8.12 -15.19
C GLU A 111 0.82 -6.88 -14.44
N LEU A 112 1.46 -5.72 -14.63
CA LEU A 112 1.02 -4.44 -14.04
C LEU A 112 -0.33 -3.99 -14.63
N LEU A 113 -0.47 -4.07 -15.94
CA LEU A 113 -1.66 -3.57 -16.66
C LEU A 113 -2.90 -4.44 -16.41
N GLU A 114 -2.72 -5.72 -16.10
CA GLU A 114 -3.80 -6.61 -15.68
C GLU A 114 -4.44 -6.20 -14.34
N LEU A 115 -3.74 -5.40 -13.52
CA LEU A 115 -4.28 -4.84 -12.28
C LEU A 115 -5.18 -3.60 -12.52
N LEU A 116 -5.12 -3.01 -13.71
CA LEU A 116 -5.81 -1.75 -14.03
C LEU A 116 -7.33 -1.85 -13.93
N PRO A 117 -8.02 -2.87 -14.49
CA PRO A 117 -9.48 -2.97 -14.41
C PRO A 117 -9.97 -3.07 -12.96
N HIS A 118 -9.22 -3.79 -12.12
CA HIS A 118 -9.54 -3.92 -10.70
C HIS A 118 -9.32 -2.60 -9.95
N SER A 119 -8.29 -1.84 -10.32
CA SER A 119 -8.04 -0.50 -9.77
C SER A 119 -9.20 0.46 -10.11
N GLU A 120 -9.72 0.43 -11.33
CA GLU A 120 -10.83 1.30 -11.74
C GLU A 120 -12.15 1.02 -11.03
N ASN A 121 -12.35 -0.22 -10.59
CA ASN A 121 -13.51 -0.60 -9.77
C ASN A 121 -13.41 -0.07 -8.35
N LEU A 122 -12.23 0.34 -7.88
CA LEU A 122 -12.04 0.94 -6.57
C LEU A 122 -12.41 2.42 -6.49
N ASN A 123 -12.93 3.00 -7.56
CA ASN A 123 -13.40 4.39 -7.56
C ASN A 123 -14.38 4.64 -6.39
N PRO A 124 -14.15 5.63 -5.51
CA PRO A 124 -15.05 5.94 -4.38
C PRO A 124 -16.49 6.25 -4.82
N ASP A 125 -16.68 6.80 -6.02
CA ASP A 125 -18.00 7.12 -6.55
C ASP A 125 -18.82 5.88 -6.97
N LYS A 126 -18.19 4.71 -7.03
CA LYS A 126 -18.86 3.44 -7.33
C LYS A 126 -19.25 2.75 -6.02
N SER A 127 -20.55 2.52 -5.84
CA SER A 127 -21.05 1.57 -4.83
C SER A 127 -20.68 0.16 -5.27
N VAL A 128 -19.65 -0.41 -4.65
CA VAL A 128 -19.20 -1.79 -4.92
C VAL A 128 -19.63 -2.67 -3.76
N ASP A 129 -20.25 -3.80 -4.07
CA ASP A 129 -20.68 -4.78 -3.07
C ASP A 129 -19.48 -5.49 -2.42
N VAL A 130 -19.66 -5.96 -1.19
CA VAL A 130 -18.65 -6.75 -0.45
C VAL A 130 -18.26 -7.99 -1.23
N LEU A 131 -19.22 -8.64 -1.91
CA LEU A 131 -18.96 -9.83 -2.72
C LEU A 131 -18.04 -9.51 -3.91
N ASP A 132 -18.27 -8.39 -4.59
CA ASP A 132 -17.46 -7.95 -5.73
C ASP A 132 -16.02 -7.61 -5.31
N LEU A 133 -15.86 -6.93 -4.17
CA LEU A 133 -14.54 -6.64 -3.60
C LEU A 133 -13.81 -7.93 -3.19
N LYS A 134 -14.54 -8.89 -2.58
CA LYS A 134 -13.98 -10.20 -2.21
C LYS A 134 -13.54 -11.00 -3.45
N ASN A 135 -14.37 -11.04 -4.49
CA ASN A 135 -14.06 -11.74 -5.73
C ASN A 135 -12.88 -11.09 -6.46
N SER A 136 -12.82 -9.75 -6.45
CA SER A 136 -11.67 -8.99 -6.98
C SER A 136 -10.40 -9.32 -6.22
N LEU A 137 -10.47 -9.35 -4.88
CA LEU A 137 -9.34 -9.72 -4.04
C LEU A 137 -8.87 -11.14 -4.32
N ALA A 138 -9.77 -12.12 -4.36
CA ALA A 138 -9.45 -13.51 -4.68
C ALA A 138 -8.75 -13.63 -6.05
N THR A 139 -9.26 -12.92 -7.05
CA THR A 139 -8.64 -12.88 -8.39
C THR A 139 -7.23 -12.30 -8.35
N ILE A 140 -7.02 -11.20 -7.61
CA ILE A 140 -5.73 -10.51 -7.54
C ILE A 140 -4.70 -11.35 -6.80
N VAL A 141 -5.04 -11.96 -5.67
CA VAL A 141 -4.06 -12.72 -4.87
C VAL A 141 -3.59 -13.99 -5.56
N GLU A 142 -4.38 -14.54 -6.49
CA GLU A 142 -4.03 -15.72 -7.30
C GLU A 142 -3.13 -15.39 -8.49
N ARG A 143 -3.00 -14.12 -8.88
CA ARG A 143 -2.14 -13.73 -10.01
C ARG A 143 -0.68 -14.00 -9.71
N HIS A 144 0.04 -14.50 -10.71
CA HIS A 144 1.47 -14.63 -10.65
C HIS A 144 2.14 -13.32 -11.10
N HIS A 145 3.04 -12.81 -10.27
CA HIS A 145 3.86 -11.64 -10.57
C HIS A 145 5.32 -12.04 -10.38
N SER A 146 6.14 -11.85 -11.41
CA SER A 146 7.49 -12.40 -11.50
C SER A 146 8.59 -11.43 -11.08
N ALA A 147 8.33 -10.13 -11.19
CA ALA A 147 9.32 -9.08 -10.90
C ALA A 147 8.96 -8.29 -9.63
N PRO A 148 9.94 -7.86 -8.80
CA PRO A 148 9.67 -7.13 -7.56
C PRO A 148 8.77 -5.89 -7.71
N PRO A 149 8.93 -5.02 -8.72
CA PRO A 149 8.00 -3.89 -8.94
C PRO A 149 6.55 -4.31 -9.16
N SER A 150 6.36 -5.44 -9.85
CA SER A 150 5.07 -6.04 -10.18
C SER A 150 4.43 -6.68 -8.94
N VAL A 151 5.22 -7.37 -8.12
CA VAL A 151 4.79 -7.93 -6.83
C VAL A 151 4.36 -6.82 -5.86
N LEU A 152 5.12 -5.72 -5.79
CA LEU A 152 4.73 -4.57 -4.97
C LEU A 152 3.41 -3.94 -5.44
N ALA A 153 3.19 -3.87 -6.75
CA ALA A 153 1.94 -3.39 -7.32
C ALA A 153 0.75 -4.30 -6.94
N GLN A 154 0.91 -5.62 -7.08
CA GLN A 154 -0.09 -6.61 -6.64
C GLN A 154 -0.39 -6.47 -5.14
N CYS A 155 0.66 -6.30 -4.33
CA CYS A 155 0.55 -6.16 -2.89
C CYS A 155 -0.19 -4.87 -2.51
N ASN A 156 0.17 -3.73 -3.11
CA ASN A 156 -0.49 -2.45 -2.88
C ASN A 156 -2.01 -2.52 -3.13
N LEU A 157 -2.42 -3.15 -4.24
CA LEU A 157 -3.84 -3.29 -4.58
C LEU A 157 -4.56 -4.26 -3.62
N THR A 158 -3.89 -5.35 -3.23
CA THR A 158 -4.37 -6.30 -2.22
C THR A 158 -4.64 -5.60 -0.89
N LEU A 159 -3.69 -4.79 -0.41
CA LEU A 159 -3.82 -4.02 0.84
C LEU A 159 -4.95 -2.99 0.77
N LEU A 160 -5.10 -2.30 -0.36
CA LEU A 160 -6.21 -1.37 -0.58
C LEU A 160 -7.58 -2.07 -0.52
N LEU A 161 -7.72 -3.23 -1.16
CA LEU A 161 -8.94 -4.06 -1.08
C LEU A 161 -9.19 -4.57 0.33
N CYS A 162 -8.14 -5.01 1.03
CA CYS A 162 -8.24 -5.44 2.42
C CYS A 162 -8.75 -4.30 3.32
N ARG A 163 -8.21 -3.09 3.19
CA ARG A 163 -8.70 -1.91 3.92
C ARG A 163 -10.17 -1.64 3.65
N ARG A 164 -10.58 -1.58 2.37
CA ARG A 164 -11.97 -1.31 1.99
C ARG A 164 -12.93 -2.39 2.50
N LEU A 165 -12.54 -3.66 2.43
CA LEU A 165 -13.33 -4.78 2.98
C LEU A 165 -13.49 -4.67 4.50
N ARG A 166 -12.44 -4.28 5.23
CA ARG A 166 -12.53 -4.05 6.69
C ARG A 166 -13.48 -2.91 7.04
N THR A 167 -13.47 -1.81 6.29
CA THR A 167 -14.42 -0.71 6.49
C THR A 167 -15.88 -1.19 6.37
N LEU A 168 -16.11 -2.26 5.61
CA LEU A 168 -17.40 -2.93 5.46
C LEU A 168 -17.61 -4.09 6.45
N ASN A 169 -16.81 -4.16 7.53
CA ASN A 169 -16.83 -5.19 8.57
C ASN A 169 -16.62 -6.63 8.05
N PHE A 170 -15.88 -6.79 6.95
CA PHE A 170 -15.52 -8.10 6.43
C PHE A 170 -14.44 -8.76 7.30
N HIS A 171 -14.69 -10.02 7.69
CA HIS A 171 -13.76 -10.81 8.49
C HIS A 171 -13.01 -11.82 7.60
N PHE A 172 -11.68 -11.70 7.55
CA PHE A 172 -10.84 -12.60 6.77
C PHE A 172 -10.68 -13.95 7.46
N GLN A 173 -10.98 -15.04 6.75
CA GLN A 173 -10.88 -16.40 7.26
C GLN A 173 -10.45 -17.37 6.16
N GLY A 174 -9.94 -18.54 6.57
CA GLY A 174 -9.65 -19.66 5.69
C GLY A 174 -8.60 -19.36 4.61
N SER A 175 -8.85 -19.86 3.39
CA SER A 175 -7.92 -19.77 2.26
C SER A 175 -7.59 -18.34 1.87
N LEU A 176 -8.58 -17.44 1.87
CA LEU A 176 -8.39 -16.05 1.46
C LEU A 176 -7.44 -15.31 2.40
N LEU A 177 -7.53 -15.53 3.71
CA LEU A 177 -6.59 -14.96 4.68
C LEU A 177 -5.16 -15.46 4.40
N ASN A 178 -5.00 -16.77 4.16
CA ASN A 178 -3.68 -17.34 3.86
C ASN A 178 -3.09 -16.79 2.55
N GLN A 179 -3.92 -16.58 1.52
CA GLN A 179 -3.50 -15.96 0.26
C GLN A 179 -3.06 -14.50 0.47
N VAL A 180 -3.82 -13.72 1.25
CA VAL A 180 -3.43 -12.34 1.62
C VAL A 180 -2.08 -12.35 2.35
N LEU A 181 -1.91 -13.21 3.36
CA LEU A 181 -0.66 -13.34 4.10
C LEU A 181 0.51 -13.80 3.22
N SER A 182 0.25 -14.61 2.19
CA SER A 182 1.27 -14.98 1.21
C SER A 182 1.68 -13.80 0.34
N VAL A 183 0.72 -12.96 -0.08
CA VAL A 183 1.01 -11.75 -0.87
C VAL A 183 1.77 -10.71 -0.05
N THR A 184 1.46 -10.54 1.25
CA THR A 184 2.21 -9.64 2.13
C THR A 184 3.65 -10.11 2.33
N ALA A 185 3.86 -11.41 2.59
CA ALA A 185 5.21 -11.96 2.69
C ALA A 185 6.04 -11.74 1.41
N ARG A 186 5.44 -11.99 0.23
CA ARG A 186 6.09 -11.70 -1.07
C ARG A 186 6.34 -10.20 -1.27
N GLY A 187 5.43 -9.33 -0.81
CA GLY A 187 5.59 -7.88 -0.87
C GLY A 187 6.76 -7.37 -0.01
N ILE A 188 6.92 -7.91 1.20
CA ILE A 188 8.07 -7.61 2.07
C ILE A 188 9.36 -8.04 1.39
N GLN A 189 9.42 -9.27 0.87
CA GLN A 189 10.61 -9.77 0.18
C GLN A 189 10.93 -8.94 -1.06
N ALA A 190 9.94 -8.62 -1.90
CA ALA A 190 10.14 -7.80 -3.09
C ALA A 190 10.66 -6.38 -2.76
N ALA A 191 10.23 -5.79 -1.63
CA ALA A 191 10.78 -4.51 -1.18
C ALA A 191 12.24 -4.64 -0.74
N GLN A 192 12.61 -5.75 -0.09
CA GLN A 192 14.00 -6.05 0.28
C GLN A 192 14.87 -6.32 -0.96
N ASP A 193 14.38 -7.08 -1.93
CA ASP A 193 15.12 -7.36 -3.17
C ASP A 193 15.44 -6.06 -3.93
N LEU A 194 14.47 -5.15 -4.05
CA LEU A 194 14.69 -3.83 -4.66
C LEU A 194 15.67 -2.96 -3.87
N LEU A 195 15.71 -3.13 -2.54
CA LEU A 195 16.67 -2.44 -1.70
C LEU A 195 18.09 -2.96 -1.93
N ASP A 196 18.25 -4.28 -1.97
CA ASP A 196 19.53 -4.96 -2.17
C ASP A 196 20.11 -4.66 -3.57
N ASP A 197 19.24 -4.55 -4.58
CA ASP A 197 19.59 -4.14 -5.94
C ASP A 197 19.81 -2.63 -6.12
N CYS A 198 19.66 -1.83 -5.05
CA CYS A 198 19.68 -0.36 -5.11
C CYS A 198 18.75 0.22 -6.18
N ALA A 199 17.57 -0.40 -6.36
CA ALA A 199 16.58 -0.04 -7.37
C ALA A 199 15.42 0.74 -6.71
N PRO A 200 15.49 2.08 -6.61
CA PRO A 200 14.42 2.86 -6.00
C PRO A 200 13.13 2.70 -6.79
N TRP A 201 12.04 2.41 -6.08
CA TRP A 201 10.71 2.26 -6.67
C TRP A 201 9.63 2.84 -5.76
N HIS A 202 8.58 3.40 -6.36
CA HIS A 202 7.57 4.21 -5.68
C HIS A 202 6.80 3.50 -4.55
N HIS A 203 6.82 2.17 -4.51
CA HIS A 203 6.15 1.38 -3.48
C HIS A 203 7.07 0.83 -2.39
N VAL A 204 8.39 1.01 -2.48
CA VAL A 204 9.35 0.38 -1.57
C VAL A 204 9.13 0.79 -0.11
N VAL A 205 8.85 2.06 0.18
CA VAL A 205 8.54 2.52 1.56
C VAL A 205 7.08 2.26 1.93
N ASN A 206 6.16 2.61 1.01
CA ASN A 206 4.72 2.62 1.30
C ASN A 206 4.15 1.21 1.55
N VAL A 207 4.55 0.21 0.76
CA VAL A 207 3.99 -1.13 0.88
C VAL A 207 4.35 -1.79 2.21
N PRO A 208 5.61 -1.85 2.67
CA PRO A 208 5.94 -2.41 4.00
C PRO A 208 5.18 -1.74 5.14
N PHE A 209 5.06 -0.41 5.13
CA PHE A 209 4.26 0.31 6.13
C PHE A 209 2.78 -0.11 6.09
N GLN A 210 2.16 -0.13 4.91
CA GLN A 210 0.77 -0.58 4.76
C GLN A 210 0.57 -2.05 5.13
N ILE A 211 1.55 -2.91 4.89
CA ILE A 211 1.54 -4.31 5.33
C ILE A 211 1.47 -4.38 6.86
N ILE A 212 2.37 -3.68 7.56
CA ILE A 212 2.38 -3.65 9.03
C ILE A 212 1.01 -3.22 9.58
N CYS A 213 0.47 -2.14 9.02
CA CYS A 213 -0.86 -1.64 9.33
C CYS A 213 -1.96 -2.71 9.16
N ILE A 214 -2.01 -3.40 8.01
CA ILE A 214 -2.99 -4.47 7.77
C ILE A 214 -2.76 -5.69 8.68
N LEU A 215 -1.52 -6.09 8.94
CA LEU A 215 -1.20 -7.23 9.79
C LEU A 215 -1.65 -6.99 11.24
N LEU A 216 -1.39 -5.78 11.78
CA LEU A 216 -1.91 -5.35 13.09
C LEU A 216 -3.42 -5.40 13.14
N ALA A 217 -4.06 -4.96 12.06
CA ALA A 217 -5.51 -4.94 11.97
C ALA A 217 -6.08 -6.36 11.92
N LEU A 218 -5.47 -7.28 11.15
CA LEU A 218 -5.91 -8.67 11.02
C LEU A 218 -5.81 -9.44 12.35
N ASP A 219 -4.80 -9.09 13.16
CA ASP A 219 -4.58 -9.57 14.52
C ASP A 219 -4.63 -11.10 14.72
N THR A 220 -4.18 -11.86 13.72
CA THR A 220 -4.04 -13.31 13.83
C THR A 220 -2.60 -13.70 14.21
N PRO A 221 -2.37 -14.88 14.82
CA PRO A 221 -1.01 -15.33 15.14
C PRO A 221 -0.07 -15.34 13.93
N ALA A 222 -0.58 -15.74 12.77
CA ALA A 222 0.18 -15.74 11.52
C ALA A 222 0.50 -14.32 11.03
N ALA A 223 -0.43 -13.37 11.18
CA ALA A 223 -0.18 -11.97 10.83
C ALA A 223 0.87 -11.33 11.75
N ILE A 224 0.78 -11.58 13.05
CA ILE A 224 1.72 -11.07 14.05
C ILE A 224 3.13 -11.59 13.80
N ALA A 225 3.27 -12.86 13.41
CA ALA A 225 4.58 -13.44 13.08
C ALA A 225 5.29 -12.71 11.93
N GLN A 226 4.55 -12.21 10.93
CA GLN A 226 5.10 -11.46 9.80
C GLN A 226 5.49 -9.99 10.13
N LEU A 227 5.06 -9.44 11.28
CA LEU A 227 5.37 -8.06 11.64
C LEU A 227 6.86 -7.81 11.79
N ASN A 228 7.62 -8.80 12.26
CA ASN A 228 9.06 -8.68 12.42
C ASN A 228 9.74 -8.40 11.08
N ASP A 229 9.42 -9.21 10.07
CA ASP A 229 9.97 -9.04 8.72
C ASP A 229 9.59 -7.68 8.13
N GLY A 230 8.34 -7.25 8.30
CA GLY A 230 7.88 -5.94 7.84
C GLY A 230 8.65 -4.77 8.46
N ILE A 231 8.84 -4.78 9.79
CA ILE A 231 9.59 -3.74 10.51
C ILE A 231 11.06 -3.76 10.14
N LYS A 232 11.66 -4.94 10.04
CA LYS A 232 13.06 -5.10 9.64
C LYS A 232 13.29 -4.51 8.25
N THR A 233 12.44 -4.84 7.28
CA THR A 233 12.53 -4.28 5.92
C THR A 233 12.35 -2.77 5.92
N LEU A 234 11.38 -2.23 6.67
CA LEU A 234 11.18 -0.78 6.78
C LEU A 234 12.38 -0.06 7.43
N SER A 235 13.01 -0.71 8.41
CA SER A 235 14.26 -0.22 9.03
C SER A 235 15.42 -0.22 8.02
N ASN A 236 15.60 -1.30 7.26
CA ASN A 236 16.63 -1.37 6.22
C ASN A 236 16.41 -0.27 5.16
N ILE A 237 15.17 -0.05 4.73
CA ILE A 237 14.81 1.01 3.79
C ILE A 237 15.20 2.38 4.33
N GLN A 238 14.91 2.67 5.61
CA GLN A 238 15.26 3.94 6.23
C GLN A 238 16.77 4.15 6.34
N LEU A 239 17.56 3.08 6.47
CA LEU A 239 19.03 3.15 6.46
C LEU A 239 19.60 3.48 5.07
N VAL A 240 19.08 2.88 4.00
CA VAL A 240 19.57 3.09 2.63
C VAL A 240 19.01 4.38 2.02
N TYR A 241 17.73 4.67 2.26
CA TYR A 241 17.00 5.84 1.76
C TYR A 241 16.53 6.70 2.94
N PRO A 242 17.42 7.52 3.56
CA PRO A 242 17.15 8.27 4.78
C PRO A 242 16.28 9.52 4.54
N THR A 243 15.14 9.33 3.86
CA THR A 243 14.11 10.35 3.65
C THR A 243 13.30 10.54 4.93
N ASP A 244 12.74 11.73 5.10
CA ASP A 244 11.89 12.01 6.28
C ASP A 244 10.63 11.14 6.28
N ALA A 245 10.07 10.84 5.10
CA ALA A 245 8.96 9.90 4.95
C ALA A 245 9.31 8.47 5.43
N ALA A 246 10.51 7.96 5.14
CA ALA A 246 10.93 6.65 5.62
C ALA A 246 11.14 6.62 7.14
N LYS A 247 11.72 7.69 7.71
CA LYS A 247 11.86 7.85 9.17
C LYS A 247 10.52 7.92 9.87
N GLU A 248 9.59 8.70 9.33
CA GLU A 248 8.23 8.87 9.85
C GLU A 248 7.45 7.56 9.77
N ALA A 249 7.53 6.84 8.64
CA ALA A 249 6.89 5.54 8.46
C ALA A 249 7.38 4.52 9.48
N LEU A 250 8.71 4.42 9.69
CA LEU A 250 9.27 3.51 10.69
C LEU A 250 8.85 3.89 12.12
N SER A 251 8.93 5.17 12.47
CA SER A 251 8.56 5.67 13.79
C SER A 251 7.09 5.40 14.09
N THR A 252 6.21 5.68 13.11
CA THR A 252 4.78 5.43 13.19
C THR A 252 4.48 3.94 13.31
N ALA A 253 5.14 3.08 12.54
CA ALA A 253 4.96 1.63 12.62
C ALA A 253 5.34 1.08 14.01
N CYS A 254 6.47 1.52 14.57
CA CYS A 254 6.88 1.17 15.93
C CYS A 254 5.85 1.62 16.98
N LEU A 255 5.31 2.85 16.83
CA LEU A 255 4.27 3.36 17.71
C LEU A 255 3.00 2.50 17.63
N LEU A 256 2.53 2.16 16.43
CA LEU A 256 1.33 1.34 16.23
C LEU A 256 1.49 -0.05 16.86
N ILE A 257 2.66 -0.69 16.74
CA ILE A 257 2.95 -1.97 17.40
C ILE A 257 2.90 -1.83 18.92
N HIS A 258 3.49 -0.76 19.47
CA HIS A 258 3.46 -0.52 20.92
C HIS A 258 2.03 -0.30 21.45
N LEU A 259 1.22 0.47 20.73
CA LEU A 259 -0.19 0.68 21.06
C LEU A 259 -0.98 -0.63 20.99
N HIS A 260 -0.72 -1.45 19.98
CA HIS A 260 -1.35 -2.76 19.84
C HIS A 260 -0.97 -3.71 20.99
N ARG A 261 0.31 -3.73 21.37
CA ARG A 261 0.78 -4.50 22.54
C ARG A 261 0.08 -4.05 23.83
N LYS A 262 0.03 -2.75 24.10
CA LYS A 262 -0.64 -2.19 25.30
C LYS A 262 -2.11 -2.59 25.36
N ARG A 263 -2.81 -2.58 24.23
CA ARG A 263 -4.20 -3.03 24.14
C ARG A 263 -4.33 -4.49 24.56
N LYS A 264 -3.49 -5.38 24.02
CA LYS A 264 -3.50 -6.80 24.38
C LYS A 264 -3.15 -7.06 25.84
N GLU A 265 -2.20 -6.32 26.40
CA GLU A 265 -1.85 -6.43 27.82
C GLU A 265 -3.00 -6.02 28.73
N ALA A 266 -3.77 -4.98 28.35
CA ALA A 266 -4.98 -4.57 29.07
C ALA A 266 -6.06 -5.66 29.01
N ASP A 267 -6.33 -6.24 27.84
CA ASP A 267 -7.28 -7.34 27.68
C ASP A 267 -6.86 -8.57 28.50
N LEU A 268 -5.57 -8.93 28.45
CA LEU A 268 -5.02 -10.02 29.26
C LEU A 268 -5.14 -9.76 30.75
N LYS A 269 -4.95 -8.51 31.20
CA LYS A 269 -5.12 -8.13 32.61
C LYS A 269 -6.58 -8.33 33.04
N THR A 270 -7.55 -7.85 32.26
CA THR A 270 -8.98 -8.05 32.56
C THR A 270 -9.34 -9.54 32.58
N LEU A 271 -8.85 -10.33 31.63
CA LEU A 271 -9.06 -11.78 31.63
C LEU A 271 -8.42 -12.47 32.84
N SER A 272 -7.20 -12.06 33.21
CA SER A 272 -6.51 -12.58 34.39
C SER A 272 -7.26 -12.25 35.68
N GLU A 273 -7.85 -11.06 35.81
CA GLU A 273 -8.68 -10.67 36.95
C GLU A 273 -9.94 -11.56 37.04
N ILE A 274 -10.61 -11.81 35.92
CA ILE A 274 -11.78 -12.71 35.85
C ILE A 274 -11.38 -14.13 36.26
N VAL A 275 -10.29 -14.67 35.69
CA VAL A 275 -9.80 -16.00 36.05
C VAL A 275 -9.42 -16.06 37.52
N SER A 276 -8.74 -15.06 38.07
CA SER A 276 -8.40 -15.04 39.50
C SER A 276 -9.62 -15.00 40.42
N THR A 277 -10.70 -14.35 40.00
CA THR A 277 -11.94 -14.20 40.77
C THR A 277 -12.83 -15.44 40.69
N TYR A 278 -12.85 -16.12 39.54
CA TYR A 278 -13.82 -17.18 39.23
C TYR A 278 -13.20 -18.53 38.86
N SER A 279 -11.87 -18.69 38.92
CA SER A 279 -11.23 -19.98 38.64
C SER A 279 -11.71 -21.04 39.65
N PRO A 280 -12.12 -22.23 39.19
CA PRO A 280 -12.52 -23.33 40.06
C PRO A 280 -11.43 -23.79 41.04
N SER A 281 -10.16 -23.40 40.83
CA SER A 281 -9.07 -23.65 41.77
C SER A 281 -9.29 -22.96 43.12
N VAL A 282 -10.03 -21.84 43.18
CA VAL A 282 -10.35 -21.18 44.45
C VAL A 282 -11.43 -21.95 45.25
N LEU A 283 -12.10 -22.94 44.64
CA LEU A 283 -13.01 -23.87 45.34
C LEU A 283 -12.30 -25.14 45.84
N PHE A 284 -11.06 -25.42 45.41
CA PHE A 284 -10.30 -26.61 45.84
C PHE A 284 -8.98 -26.31 46.55
N ASP A 285 -8.42 -25.10 46.46
CA ASP A 285 -7.12 -24.74 47.07
C ASP A 285 -7.22 -23.85 48.32
N GLN A 286 -8.33 -23.89 49.05
CA GLN A 286 -8.39 -23.31 50.41
C GLN A 286 -7.63 -24.13 51.47
N GLN A 287 -6.85 -25.15 51.10
CA GLN A 287 -6.15 -25.99 52.08
C GLN A 287 -4.64 -25.90 52.17
N PHE A 288 -3.89 -25.25 51.27
CA PHE A 288 -2.44 -25.14 51.47
C PHE A 288 -1.89 -23.75 51.12
N ALA A 289 -1.44 -23.09 52.19
CA ALA A 289 -0.96 -21.73 52.22
C ALA A 289 0.49 -21.56 51.72
N THR A 290 0.82 -20.29 51.46
CA THR A 290 2.14 -19.60 51.61
C THR A 290 3.28 -19.90 50.63
N GLN A 291 3.58 -18.93 49.74
CA GLN A 291 4.79 -18.08 49.81
C GLN A 291 4.87 -17.09 48.63
N PRO A 292 5.45 -15.87 48.79
CA PRO A 292 5.66 -14.94 47.69
C PRO A 292 7.04 -15.17 47.05
N GLN A 293 7.09 -15.27 45.72
CA GLN A 293 8.34 -15.16 44.97
C GLN A 293 8.40 -13.85 44.19
N ASN A 294 9.50 -13.17 44.48
CA ASN A 294 9.97 -11.92 43.93
C ASN A 294 10.47 -12.15 42.50
N ILE A 295 9.97 -11.38 41.51
CA ILE A 295 10.54 -11.36 40.16
C ILE A 295 10.94 -9.91 39.87
N ASN A 296 12.23 -9.65 39.98
CA ASN A 296 12.86 -8.42 39.55
C ASN A 296 13.09 -8.43 38.03
N ASP A 297 12.81 -7.26 37.45
CA ASP A 297 13.52 -6.54 36.40
C ASP A 297 13.78 -7.20 35.04
N TRP A 298 12.89 -6.89 34.09
CA TRP A 298 13.28 -6.58 32.71
C TRP A 298 12.98 -5.11 32.43
N SER A 299 13.88 -4.21 32.82
CA SER A 299 13.81 -2.78 32.53
C SER A 299 15.13 -2.29 31.94
N SER A 300 15.19 -2.24 30.60
CA SER A 300 16.12 -1.37 29.89
C SER A 300 15.65 -1.11 28.46
N HIS A 301 14.61 -0.29 28.32
CA HIS A 301 14.25 0.37 27.06
C HIS A 301 14.25 1.90 27.26
N THR A 302 15.43 2.43 27.57
CA THR A 302 15.70 3.84 27.86
C THR A 302 15.47 4.79 26.68
N TRP A 303 15.14 4.28 25.48
CA TRP A 303 14.79 5.10 24.31
C TRP A 303 13.27 5.25 24.13
N LEU A 304 12.44 4.41 24.76
CA LEU A 304 10.97 4.49 24.65
C LEU A 304 10.38 5.59 25.55
N GLU A 305 11.16 6.09 26.51
CA GLU A 305 10.76 7.19 27.41
C GLU A 305 10.98 8.59 26.80
N SER A 306 11.61 8.68 25.62
CA SER A 306 11.78 9.96 24.92
C SER A 306 10.62 10.32 24.00
N LEU A 307 9.53 9.55 24.01
CA LEU A 307 8.32 9.87 23.27
C LEU A 307 7.48 10.86 24.10
N PRO A 308 6.96 11.95 23.51
CA PRO A 308 6.12 12.92 24.21
C PRO A 308 4.95 12.23 24.94
N GLU A 309 4.60 12.71 26.14
CA GLU A 309 3.40 12.27 26.86
C GLU A 309 2.18 12.43 25.95
N MET A 310 1.61 11.29 25.53
CA MET A 310 0.42 11.28 24.66
C MET A 310 -0.86 11.29 25.52
N PRO A 311 -1.90 12.01 25.09
CA PRO A 311 -3.20 12.01 25.75
C PRO A 311 -3.87 10.64 25.73
N ASP A 312 -4.88 10.49 26.59
CA ASP A 312 -5.48 9.22 27.03
C ASP A 312 -5.78 8.20 25.92
N LEU A 313 -5.34 6.95 26.13
CA LEU A 313 -5.21 5.87 25.16
C LEU A 313 -6.52 5.12 24.83
N GLN A 314 -7.64 5.48 25.48
CA GLN A 314 -8.92 4.81 25.28
C GLN A 314 -9.62 5.19 23.96
N THR A 315 -9.19 6.27 23.30
CA THR A 315 -9.82 6.81 22.09
C THR A 315 -9.03 6.58 20.80
N PHE A 316 -7.86 5.94 20.85
CA PHE A 316 -7.10 5.62 19.62
C PHE A 316 -7.67 4.40 18.91
N ASP A 317 -8.60 4.67 17.99
CA ASP A 317 -9.18 3.68 17.10
C ASP A 317 -8.27 3.45 15.88
N ILE A 318 -7.54 2.33 15.91
CA ILE A 318 -6.68 1.86 14.83
C ILE A 318 -7.50 1.67 13.55
N ASP A 319 -8.74 1.19 13.64
CA ASP A 319 -9.58 1.03 12.46
C ASP A 319 -9.93 2.40 11.88
N ARG A 320 -10.26 3.40 12.70
CA ARG A 320 -10.44 4.79 12.24
C ARG A 320 -9.18 5.39 11.61
N PHE A 321 -8.01 5.14 12.18
CA PHE A 321 -6.72 5.58 11.62
C PHE A 321 -6.45 4.94 10.25
N LEU A 322 -6.71 3.64 10.10
CA LEU A 322 -6.56 2.91 8.84
C LEU A 322 -7.63 3.24 7.80
N ASN A 323 -8.80 3.72 8.24
CA ASN A 323 -9.94 4.12 7.43
C ASN A 323 -9.89 5.61 6.98
N GLY A 324 -8.96 6.41 7.51
CA GLY A 324 -8.75 7.79 7.09
C GLY A 324 -8.10 7.87 5.70
N SER A 325 -8.75 8.53 4.75
CA SER A 325 -8.20 8.78 3.41
C SER A 325 -7.03 9.76 3.48
N SER A 326 -5.82 9.27 3.21
CA SER A 326 -4.69 9.93 2.50
C SER A 326 -4.23 11.34 2.87
N GLU A 327 -4.77 11.99 3.90
CA GLU A 327 -4.22 13.23 4.45
C GLU A 327 -3.56 12.94 5.78
N TRP A 328 -2.23 12.97 5.78
CA TRP A 328 -1.37 12.98 6.97
C TRP A 328 -1.48 14.32 7.72
N SER A 329 -2.70 14.81 7.94
CA SER A 329 -2.94 15.93 8.83
C SER A 329 -3.16 15.39 10.23
N LEU A 330 -2.15 15.55 11.09
CA LEU A 330 -2.36 15.56 12.53
C LEU A 330 -3.55 16.50 12.85
N PRO A 331 -4.39 16.17 13.84
CA PRO A 331 -5.42 17.09 14.32
C PRO A 331 -4.80 18.46 14.62
N SER A 332 -5.50 19.54 14.27
CA SER A 332 -5.05 20.93 14.44
C SER A 332 -4.61 21.28 15.87
N ASP A 333 -5.01 20.48 16.85
CA ASP A 333 -4.68 20.65 18.27
C ASP A 333 -3.23 20.27 18.62
N TRP A 334 -2.47 19.71 17.67
CA TRP A 334 -1.05 19.37 17.83
C TRP A 334 -0.09 20.49 17.42
N THR A 335 -0.60 21.68 17.05
CA THR A 335 0.24 22.83 16.61
C THR A 335 0.37 23.95 17.64
N GLN A 336 -0.10 23.76 18.88
CA GLN A 336 0.14 24.72 19.96
C GLN A 336 0.97 24.08 21.07
N GLY A 337 2.29 24.27 20.96
CA GLY A 337 3.21 23.97 22.05
C GLY A 337 4.49 23.30 21.62
N LEU A 338 5.17 23.81 20.59
CA LEU A 338 6.63 23.71 20.41
C LEU A 338 7.12 24.93 19.62
#